data_AF-A0A942LCL8-F1
#
_entry.id   AF-A0A942LCL8-F1
#
_cell.length_a   1.000
_cell.length_b   1.000
_cell.length_c   1.000
_cell.angle_alpha   90.00
_cell.angle_beta   90.00
_cell.angle_gamma   90.00
#
_symmetry.space_group_name_H-M   'P 1'
#
loop_
_entity.id
_entity.type
_entity.pdbx_description
1 polymer ?
#
loop_
_entity_poly.entity_id
_entity_poly.type
_entity_poly.pdbx_seq_one_letter_code
_entity_poly.pdbx_strand_id
1 'polypeptide(L)'
;MKKLKYIVLFLALSAVSTTTVLGQKNTEKKDLQIRTIAFYNLENLFDTIDDPKKNDDEFTPKGTNSYTSAVYKDKLEKLARVISEIGADLSKNSPVVIGVCEIENRSVLEDLVKTGPLKDKRWGIVHYDSQDSRGIDVALLYQEKYFKPVNHKTYELPLYEEGKRYYTRDQLLVTGYLDGELMHFIVNHWPSRRGGEAASRPSREKAAALNVQIIEDIRRTDPKAKIISMGDLNDDPINSSLKKILKTEDERKKVKDGGIYNPFEEMFQRGLNTLGYRDNINLFDQIFFTSPLLTSTNDYSTYRFYKAGIYNPSYVINKEGQYKGYPYRSYSFSTYAGGYSDHFSVYIHLIRELK
;
A
#
# COMPACT_ATOMS: atom_id res chain seq x y z
N MET A 1 -3.05 54.14 80.39
CA MET A 1 -2.10 53.86 79.28
C MET A 1 -1.09 52.80 79.72
N LYS A 2 -0.98 51.70 78.95
CA LYS A 2 0.18 50.77 78.86
C LYS A 2 0.48 49.92 80.13
N LYS A 3 0.72 48.60 80.11
CA LYS A 3 0.91 47.57 79.07
C LYS A 3 0.69 46.21 79.77
N LEU A 4 -0.09 45.31 79.17
CA LEU A 4 -0.29 43.92 79.59
C LEU A 4 0.86 43.06 79.01
N LYS A 5 1.53 42.27 79.86
CA LYS A 5 2.56 41.30 79.47
C LYS A 5 1.89 40.05 78.89
N TYR A 6 2.12 39.75 77.62
CA TYR A 6 1.69 38.49 77.00
C TYR A 6 2.75 37.42 77.18
N ILE A 7 2.32 36.29 77.73
CA ILE A 7 3.02 35.01 77.79
C ILE A 7 2.91 34.36 76.41
N VAL A 8 4.03 34.03 75.77
CA VAL A 8 4.05 33.24 74.52
C VAL A 8 4.27 31.79 74.89
N LEU A 9 3.22 30.98 74.74
CA LEU A 9 3.24 29.53 74.88
C LEU A 9 3.55 28.92 73.50
N PHE A 10 4.68 28.23 73.36
CA PHE A 10 5.03 27.47 72.16
C PHE A 10 4.24 26.15 72.14
N LEU A 11 3.27 26.03 71.23
CA LEU A 11 2.56 24.78 70.92
C LEU A 11 3.20 24.19 69.65
N ALA A 12 3.96 23.11 69.81
CA ALA A 12 4.48 22.32 68.69
C ALA A 12 3.34 21.50 68.09
N LEU A 13 2.89 21.87 66.89
CA LEU A 13 1.91 21.11 66.11
C LEU A 13 2.67 20.11 65.23
N SER A 14 2.68 18.83 65.61
CA SER A 14 3.19 17.74 64.77
C SER A 14 2.19 17.45 63.65
N ALA A 15 2.48 17.93 62.44
CA ALA A 15 1.74 17.58 61.24
C ALA A 15 2.10 16.14 60.81
N VAL A 16 1.15 15.22 60.95
CA VAL A 16 1.25 13.87 60.37
C VAL A 16 0.90 13.98 58.89
N SER A 17 1.92 13.94 58.03
CA SER A 17 1.76 13.87 56.58
C SER A 17 1.46 12.43 56.18
N THR A 18 0.20 12.11 55.92
CA THR A 18 -0.19 10.86 55.26
C THR A 18 0.16 10.95 53.78
N THR A 19 1.32 10.41 53.40
CA THR A 19 1.68 10.21 51.99
C THR A 19 0.83 9.08 51.41
N THR A 20 -0.19 9.44 50.63
CA THR A 20 -0.88 8.50 49.75
C THR A 20 0.07 8.09 48.63
N VAL A 21 0.63 6.88 48.74
CA VAL A 21 1.39 6.24 47.66
C VAL A 21 0.37 5.81 46.59
N LEU A 22 0.16 6.66 45.59
CA LEU A 22 -0.46 6.24 44.33
C LEU A 22 0.53 5.31 43.63
N GLY A 23 0.26 4.00 43.67
CA GLY A 23 1.03 3.02 42.92
C GLY A 23 0.98 3.35 41.43
N GLN A 24 2.13 3.70 40.85
CA GLN A 24 2.32 3.66 39.41
C GLN A 24 2.13 2.21 38.97
N LYS A 25 1.07 1.93 38.21
CA LYS A 25 1.02 0.72 37.38
C LYS A 25 2.22 0.82 36.43
N ASN A 26 3.27 0.05 36.70
CA ASN A 26 4.26 -0.28 35.69
C ASN A 26 3.53 -1.03 34.57
N THR A 27 3.12 -0.32 33.53
CA THR A 27 2.84 -0.94 32.25
C THR A 27 4.16 -1.49 31.75
N GLU A 28 4.35 -2.81 31.86
CA GLU A 28 5.45 -3.50 31.19
C GLU A 28 5.50 -3.02 29.74
N LYS A 29 6.66 -2.50 29.35
CA LYS A 29 6.90 -2.00 28.00
C LYS A 29 6.98 -3.23 27.10
N LYS A 30 5.84 -3.65 26.55
CA LYS A 30 5.77 -4.81 25.67
C LYS A 30 6.48 -4.50 24.36
N ASP A 31 7.43 -5.34 23.99
CA ASP A 31 8.11 -5.22 22.71
C ASP A 31 7.13 -5.53 21.57
N LEU A 32 7.06 -4.61 20.59
CA LEU A 32 6.16 -4.74 19.45
C LEU A 32 6.94 -5.15 18.20
N GLN A 33 6.41 -6.16 17.51
CA GLN A 33 6.85 -6.51 16.17
C GLN A 33 6.10 -5.66 15.15
N ILE A 34 6.84 -4.97 14.28
CA ILE A 34 6.28 -4.12 13.23
C ILE A 34 6.58 -4.74 11.86
N ARG A 35 5.56 -4.84 11.00
CA ARG A 35 5.69 -5.23 9.59
C ARG A 35 5.14 -4.15 8.69
N THR A 36 5.87 -3.84 7.62
CA THR A 36 5.39 -2.96 6.56
C THR A 36 4.82 -3.81 5.43
N ILE A 37 3.60 -3.49 5.01
CA ILE A 37 2.95 -4.01 3.81
C ILE A 37 2.76 -2.83 2.87
N ALA A 38 3.15 -2.96 1.60
CA ALA A 38 3.18 -1.83 0.66
C ALA A 38 2.51 -2.15 -0.68
N PHE A 39 2.26 -1.10 -1.46
CA PHE A 39 1.92 -1.18 -2.86
C PHE A 39 2.68 -0.12 -3.67
N TYR A 40 3.10 -0.46 -4.89
CA TYR A 40 3.77 0.48 -5.78
C TYR A 40 3.51 0.19 -7.27
N ASN A 41 3.01 1.19 -8.01
CA ASN A 41 3.01 1.18 -9.47
C ASN A 41 4.44 1.44 -10.00
N LEU A 42 4.97 0.52 -10.80
CA LEU A 42 6.36 0.57 -11.29
C LEU A 42 6.52 1.36 -12.60
N GLU A 43 5.46 2.01 -13.08
CA GLU A 43 5.37 2.86 -14.28
C GLU A 43 5.93 2.15 -15.52
N ASN A 44 5.30 1.10 -16.03
CA ASN A 44 5.77 0.33 -17.18
C ASN A 44 7.22 -0.20 -16.99
N LEU A 45 7.40 -1.13 -16.06
CA LEU A 45 8.64 -1.89 -15.94
C LEU A 45 8.69 -2.99 -17.02
N PHE A 46 9.23 -2.62 -18.18
CA PHE A 46 9.52 -3.51 -19.30
C PHE A 46 11.03 -3.81 -19.34
N ASP A 47 11.37 -4.93 -19.99
CA ASP A 47 12.71 -5.23 -20.46
C ASP A 47 12.98 -4.49 -21.79
N THR A 48 13.96 -4.93 -22.57
CA THR A 48 14.41 -4.22 -23.78
C THR A 48 14.22 -5.05 -25.06
N ILE A 49 13.52 -6.18 -24.95
CA ILE A 49 13.36 -7.21 -25.94
C ILE A 49 11.90 -7.20 -26.38
N ASP A 50 11.67 -6.95 -27.67
CA ASP A 50 10.34 -6.95 -28.28
C ASP A 50 9.65 -8.33 -28.15
N ASP A 51 8.44 -8.35 -27.58
CA ASP A 51 7.52 -9.48 -27.70
C ASP A 51 6.52 -9.23 -28.85
N PRO A 52 6.66 -9.92 -30.00
CA PRO A 52 5.80 -9.69 -31.17
C PRO A 52 4.31 -10.02 -30.95
N LYS A 53 3.93 -10.53 -29.78
CA LYS A 53 2.53 -10.81 -29.38
C LYS A 53 1.93 -9.73 -28.48
N LYS A 54 2.72 -8.76 -28.01
CA LYS A 54 2.30 -7.69 -27.11
C LYS A 54 2.52 -6.34 -27.78
N ASN A 55 1.98 -5.29 -27.17
CA ASN A 55 2.13 -3.91 -27.65
C ASN A 55 3.21 -3.20 -26.80
N ASP A 56 4.44 -3.69 -26.87
CA ASP A 56 5.60 -3.26 -26.08
C ASP A 56 6.72 -2.62 -26.93
N ASP A 57 6.55 -2.55 -28.26
CA ASP A 57 7.48 -1.95 -29.23
C ASP A 57 8.11 -0.62 -28.76
N GLU A 58 7.33 0.20 -28.03
CA GLU A 58 7.78 1.50 -27.53
C GLU A 58 8.92 1.38 -26.50
N PHE A 59 8.98 0.27 -25.75
CA PHE A 59 9.96 -0.04 -24.72
C PHE A 59 11.15 -0.85 -25.25
N THR A 60 11.52 -0.64 -26.52
CA THR A 60 12.73 -1.20 -27.11
C THR A 60 13.76 -0.11 -27.42
N PRO A 61 15.05 -0.46 -27.64
CA PRO A 61 16.07 0.52 -28.00
C PRO A 61 15.78 1.28 -29.31
N LYS A 62 14.97 0.68 -30.20
CA LYS A 62 14.54 1.29 -31.46
C LYS A 62 13.12 1.87 -31.39
N GLY A 63 12.42 1.64 -30.29
CA GLY A 63 11.07 2.11 -30.02
C GLY A 63 11.00 3.62 -29.82
N THR A 64 9.78 4.14 -29.76
CA THR A 64 9.53 5.57 -29.57
C THR A 64 10.12 6.12 -28.28
N ASN A 65 10.25 5.31 -27.22
CA ASN A 65 10.82 5.74 -25.94
C ASN A 65 12.35 5.55 -25.85
N SER A 66 12.99 5.03 -26.92
CA SER A 66 14.43 4.74 -26.95
C SER A 66 14.90 4.00 -25.69
N TYR A 67 14.14 2.97 -25.29
CA TYR A 67 14.31 2.28 -24.02
C TYR A 67 15.51 1.34 -24.11
N THR A 68 16.68 1.83 -23.68
CA THR A 68 17.95 1.10 -23.75
C THR A 68 18.22 0.31 -22.48
N SER A 69 19.17 -0.63 -22.52
CA SER A 69 19.61 -1.36 -21.32
C SER A 69 20.15 -0.43 -20.21
N ALA A 70 20.67 0.75 -20.59
CA ALA A 70 21.09 1.76 -19.61
C ALA A 70 19.90 2.38 -18.88
N VAL A 71 18.82 2.69 -19.60
CA VAL A 71 17.55 3.17 -19.02
C VAL A 71 16.93 2.10 -18.13
N TYR A 72 16.86 0.87 -18.62
CA TYR A 72 16.33 -0.26 -17.85
C TYR A 72 17.07 -0.46 -16.53
N LYS A 73 18.41 -0.49 -16.57
CA LYS A 73 19.23 -0.64 -15.36
C LYS A 73 19.05 0.52 -14.37
N ASP A 74 19.02 1.76 -14.86
CA ASP A 74 18.80 2.94 -14.01
C ASP A 74 17.42 2.89 -13.34
N LYS A 75 16.40 2.45 -14.08
CA LYS A 75 15.05 2.22 -13.54
C LYS A 75 15.04 1.16 -12.43
N LEU A 76 15.70 0.02 -12.64
CA LEU A 76 15.79 -1.04 -11.62
C LEU A 76 16.45 -0.51 -10.33
N GLU A 77 17.55 0.23 -10.42
CA GLU A 77 18.25 0.77 -9.24
C GLU A 77 17.38 1.77 -8.47
N LYS A 78 16.62 2.61 -9.18
CA LYS A 78 15.69 3.58 -8.60
C LYS A 78 14.51 2.93 -7.90
N LEU A 79 13.86 1.98 -8.55
CA LEU A 79 12.75 1.23 -7.96
C LEU A 79 13.24 0.40 -6.76
N ALA A 80 14.39 -0.27 -6.87
CA ALA A 80 14.99 -1.03 -5.78
C ALA A 80 15.27 -0.15 -4.55
N ARG A 81 15.81 1.06 -4.77
CA ARG A 81 16.01 2.04 -3.71
C ARG A 81 14.69 2.39 -3.02
N VAL A 82 13.69 2.82 -3.78
CA VAL A 82 12.37 3.20 -3.22
C VAL A 82 11.80 2.05 -2.40
N ILE A 83 11.69 0.85 -2.96
CA ILE A 83 11.15 -0.34 -2.28
C ILE A 83 11.90 -0.63 -0.98
N SER A 84 13.22 -0.45 -0.96
CA SER A 84 14.02 -0.72 0.24
C SER A 84 13.76 0.25 1.40
N GLU A 85 13.32 1.47 1.10
CA GLU A 85 13.17 2.56 2.07
C GLU A 85 11.71 2.71 2.60
N ILE A 86 10.70 2.13 1.91
CA ILE A 86 9.29 2.24 2.32
C ILE A 86 9.06 1.71 3.74
N GLY A 87 8.68 2.62 4.65
CA GLY A 87 8.38 2.32 6.05
C GLY A 87 9.57 1.79 6.87
N ALA A 88 10.81 1.93 6.36
CA ALA A 88 12.02 1.44 7.03
C ALA A 88 12.40 2.27 8.26
N ASP A 89 11.94 3.52 8.33
CA ASP A 89 12.08 4.43 9.47
C ASP A 89 11.51 3.81 10.76
N LEU A 90 10.36 3.14 10.66
CA LEU A 90 9.67 2.53 11.80
C LEU A 90 9.93 1.03 11.91
N SER A 91 9.78 0.27 10.83
CA SER A 91 9.90 -1.20 10.89
C SER A 91 11.34 -1.71 10.92
N LYS A 92 12.31 -0.83 10.64
CA LYS A 92 13.74 -1.16 10.47
C LYS A 92 13.98 -2.25 9.40
N ASN A 93 13.04 -2.39 8.47
CA ASN A 93 13.14 -3.26 7.31
C ASN A 93 12.39 -2.64 6.12
N SER A 94 12.67 -3.10 4.91
CA SER A 94 11.80 -2.86 3.76
C SER A 94 10.48 -3.61 3.93
N PRO A 95 9.44 -3.33 3.11
CA PRO A 95 8.19 -4.08 3.14
C PRO A 95 8.43 -5.59 3.08
N VAL A 96 7.73 -6.34 3.93
CA VAL A 96 7.84 -7.81 3.92
C VAL A 96 6.93 -8.44 2.88
N VAL A 97 5.90 -7.70 2.46
CA VAL A 97 5.01 -8.00 1.35
C VAL A 97 4.76 -6.67 0.62
N ILE A 98 4.88 -6.68 -0.71
CA ILE A 98 4.57 -5.55 -1.56
C ILE A 98 3.81 -6.01 -2.80
N GLY A 99 2.63 -5.44 -3.03
CA GLY A 99 1.94 -5.55 -4.30
C GLY A 99 2.52 -4.57 -5.32
N VAL A 100 2.62 -4.97 -6.57
CA VAL A 100 3.15 -4.13 -7.65
C VAL A 100 2.29 -4.29 -8.90
N CYS A 101 2.27 -3.27 -9.75
CA CYS A 101 1.65 -3.30 -11.07
C CYS A 101 2.52 -2.63 -12.13
N GLU A 102 2.07 -2.73 -13.39
CA GLU A 102 2.76 -2.23 -14.57
C GLU A 102 4.08 -2.95 -14.83
N ILE A 103 3.97 -4.27 -14.84
CA ILE A 103 5.10 -5.18 -14.99
C ILE A 103 4.88 -5.95 -16.28
N GLU A 104 5.87 -5.99 -17.13
CA GLU A 104 5.77 -6.72 -18.39
C GLU A 104 5.68 -8.23 -18.19
N ASN A 105 6.61 -8.78 -17.41
CA ASN A 105 6.80 -10.22 -17.27
C ASN A 105 7.51 -10.57 -15.96
N ARG A 106 7.69 -11.88 -15.71
CA ARG A 106 8.37 -12.33 -14.49
C ARG A 106 9.86 -11.95 -14.46
N SER A 107 10.57 -11.98 -15.60
CA SER A 107 12.02 -11.70 -15.65
C SER A 107 12.37 -10.33 -15.12
N VAL A 108 11.57 -9.29 -15.45
CA VAL A 108 11.85 -7.94 -14.94
C VAL A 108 11.74 -7.83 -13.42
N LEU A 109 10.87 -8.64 -12.79
CA LEU A 109 10.77 -8.72 -11.33
C LEU A 109 11.96 -9.46 -10.73
N GLU A 110 12.44 -10.51 -11.39
CA GLU A 110 13.64 -11.24 -10.97
C GLU A 110 14.87 -10.35 -11.00
N ASP A 111 15.01 -9.50 -12.02
CA ASP A 111 16.08 -8.52 -12.10
C ASP A 111 15.94 -7.43 -11.04
N LEU A 112 14.71 -6.94 -10.80
CA LEU A 112 14.43 -5.95 -9.76
C LEU A 112 14.83 -6.45 -8.36
N VAL A 113 14.40 -7.64 -7.95
CA VAL A 113 14.73 -8.17 -6.61
C VAL A 113 16.21 -8.53 -6.46
N LYS A 114 16.92 -8.72 -7.58
CA LYS A 114 18.38 -8.89 -7.63
C LYS A 114 19.10 -7.55 -7.80
N THR A 115 18.46 -6.39 -7.63
CA THR A 115 19.08 -5.08 -7.81
C THR A 115 19.33 -4.36 -6.48
N GLY A 116 20.47 -3.67 -6.39
CA GLY A 116 20.87 -2.81 -5.26
C GLY A 116 20.51 -3.36 -3.86
N PRO A 117 19.76 -2.60 -3.04
CA PRO A 117 19.46 -2.95 -1.64
C PRO A 117 18.46 -4.10 -1.46
N LEU A 118 17.91 -4.67 -2.54
CA LEU A 118 16.96 -5.79 -2.48
C LEU A 118 17.65 -7.17 -2.47
N LYS A 119 18.88 -7.26 -3.00
CA LYS A 119 19.64 -8.51 -3.23
C LYS A 119 19.67 -9.45 -2.01
N ASP A 120 19.91 -8.90 -0.83
CA ASP A 120 20.19 -9.71 0.37
C ASP A 120 18.94 -10.10 1.18
N LYS A 121 17.74 -9.82 0.65
CA LYS A 121 16.48 -9.99 1.40
C LYS A 121 15.68 -11.24 1.03
N ARG A 122 16.16 -12.03 0.06
CA ARG A 122 15.54 -13.28 -0.43
C ARG A 122 14.05 -13.10 -0.72
N TRP A 123 13.78 -12.42 -1.82
CA TRP A 123 12.42 -12.18 -2.29
C TRP A 123 11.86 -13.37 -3.07
N GLY A 124 10.64 -13.75 -2.75
CA GLY A 124 9.80 -14.59 -3.60
C GLY A 124 8.84 -13.74 -4.44
N ILE A 125 8.36 -14.33 -5.54
CA ILE A 125 7.55 -13.65 -6.56
C ILE A 125 6.33 -14.52 -6.90
N VAL A 126 5.14 -13.98 -6.70
CA VAL A 126 3.89 -14.52 -7.25
C VAL A 126 3.44 -13.61 -8.40
N HIS A 127 3.43 -14.14 -9.62
CA HIS A 127 3.12 -13.42 -10.86
C HIS A 127 2.44 -14.36 -11.85
N TYR A 128 1.53 -13.81 -12.66
CA TYR A 128 0.85 -14.49 -13.76
C TYR A 128 0.68 -13.50 -14.91
N ASP A 129 0.88 -13.97 -16.13
CA ASP A 129 0.62 -13.17 -17.32
C ASP A 129 -0.89 -12.98 -17.50
N SER A 130 -1.33 -11.75 -17.73
CA SER A 130 -2.72 -11.44 -18.05
C SER A 130 -2.96 -11.30 -19.55
N GLN A 131 -4.24 -11.28 -19.92
CA GLN A 131 -4.67 -11.04 -21.30
C GLN A 131 -4.71 -9.54 -21.66
N ASP A 132 -4.20 -8.63 -20.79
CA ASP A 132 -4.09 -7.22 -21.14
C ASP A 132 -3.22 -7.06 -22.40
N SER A 133 -3.74 -6.32 -23.38
CA SER A 133 -3.11 -6.17 -24.68
C SER A 133 -1.85 -5.31 -24.64
N ARG A 134 -1.63 -4.52 -23.58
CA ARG A 134 -0.38 -3.79 -23.37
C ARG A 134 0.70 -4.67 -22.75
N GLY A 135 0.37 -5.90 -22.35
CA GLY A 135 1.32 -6.80 -21.72
C GLY A 135 1.78 -6.32 -20.36
N ILE A 136 0.91 -5.71 -19.56
CA ILE A 136 1.25 -5.32 -18.19
C ILE A 136 0.40 -6.03 -17.14
N ASP A 137 1.05 -6.45 -16.07
CA ASP A 137 0.47 -7.33 -15.06
C ASP A 137 0.58 -6.76 -13.63
N VAL A 138 0.05 -7.54 -12.69
CA VAL A 138 0.21 -7.34 -11.25
C VAL A 138 1.03 -8.48 -10.64
N ALA A 139 1.77 -8.20 -9.58
CA ALA A 139 2.49 -9.22 -8.82
C ALA A 139 2.47 -8.96 -7.33
N LEU A 140 2.81 -9.99 -6.56
CA LEU A 140 3.17 -9.89 -5.16
C LEU A 140 4.63 -10.28 -4.98
N LEU A 141 5.46 -9.35 -4.50
CA LEU A 141 6.80 -9.63 -4.02
C LEU A 141 6.76 -9.77 -2.50
N TYR A 142 7.48 -10.74 -1.96
CA TYR A 142 7.51 -10.98 -0.51
C TYR A 142 8.88 -11.44 -0.04
N GLN A 143 9.27 -11.04 1.17
CA GLN A 143 10.48 -11.57 1.80
C GLN A 143 10.17 -12.95 2.38
N GLU A 144 10.81 -13.99 1.84
CA GLU A 144 10.53 -15.39 2.19
C GLU A 144 10.75 -15.70 3.67
N LYS A 145 11.58 -14.91 4.36
CA LYS A 145 11.81 -15.06 5.81
C LYS A 145 10.52 -14.84 6.62
N TYR A 146 9.62 -13.98 6.14
CA TYR A 146 8.49 -13.49 6.92
C TYR A 146 7.16 -13.97 6.36
N PHE A 147 7.02 -14.08 5.04
CA PHE A 147 5.78 -14.52 4.40
C PHE A 147 5.98 -15.83 3.63
N LYS A 148 5.07 -16.78 3.84
CA LYS A 148 5.03 -18.08 3.17
C LYS A 148 3.69 -18.25 2.46
N PRO A 149 3.61 -18.03 1.13
CA PRO A 149 2.41 -18.31 0.36
C PRO A 149 2.04 -19.79 0.44
N VAL A 150 0.75 -20.09 0.53
CA VAL A 150 0.22 -21.47 0.51
C VAL A 150 -0.84 -21.68 -0.56
N ASN A 151 -1.44 -20.60 -1.07
CA ASN A 151 -2.35 -20.65 -2.21
C ASN A 151 -2.33 -19.31 -2.94
N HIS A 152 -2.42 -19.34 -4.26
CA HIS A 152 -2.55 -18.13 -5.07
C HIS A 152 -3.25 -18.42 -6.39
N LYS A 153 -4.01 -17.45 -6.88
CA LYS A 153 -4.68 -17.52 -8.20
C LYS A 153 -5.07 -16.13 -8.66
N THR A 154 -5.30 -16.00 -9.95
CA THR A 154 -5.87 -14.79 -10.55
C THR A 154 -7.38 -14.91 -10.73
N TYR A 155 -8.04 -13.75 -10.78
CA TYR A 155 -9.44 -13.60 -11.11
C TYR A 155 -9.56 -12.66 -12.29
N GLU A 156 -10.03 -13.19 -13.42
CA GLU A 156 -10.26 -12.41 -14.62
C GLU A 156 -11.40 -11.41 -14.41
N LEU A 157 -11.22 -10.18 -14.93
CA LEU A 157 -12.26 -9.16 -14.95
C LEU A 157 -12.97 -9.14 -16.32
N PRO A 158 -14.18 -9.73 -16.45
CA PRO A 158 -14.89 -9.77 -17.72
C PRO A 158 -15.48 -8.40 -18.09
N LEU A 159 -14.88 -7.75 -19.09
CA LEU A 159 -15.36 -6.49 -19.66
C LEU A 159 -15.81 -6.67 -21.11
N TYR A 160 -16.81 -5.87 -21.50
CA TYR A 160 -17.35 -5.87 -22.85
C TYR A 160 -17.58 -4.43 -23.31
N GLU A 161 -17.18 -4.14 -24.54
CA GLU A 161 -17.38 -2.86 -25.22
C GLU A 161 -18.09 -3.16 -26.55
N GLU A 162 -19.26 -2.53 -26.76
CA GLU A 162 -20.11 -2.77 -27.94
C GLU A 162 -20.39 -4.28 -28.21
N GLY A 163 -20.55 -5.06 -27.13
CA GLY A 163 -20.79 -6.50 -27.21
C GLY A 163 -19.55 -7.36 -27.50
N LYS A 164 -18.38 -6.76 -27.71
CA LYS A 164 -17.10 -7.46 -27.90
C LYS A 164 -16.33 -7.55 -26.60
N ARG A 165 -15.63 -8.66 -26.40
CA ARG A 165 -14.76 -8.87 -25.24
C ARG A 165 -13.62 -7.84 -25.25
N TYR A 166 -13.45 -7.16 -24.13
CA TYR A 166 -12.32 -6.27 -23.85
C TYR A 166 -11.49 -6.88 -22.72
N TYR A 167 -10.21 -7.18 -23.00
CA TYR A 167 -9.31 -7.76 -22.01
C TYR A 167 -8.59 -6.67 -21.22
N THR A 168 -8.40 -6.94 -19.93
CA THR A 168 -7.80 -6.04 -18.94
C THR A 168 -7.05 -6.90 -17.92
N ARG A 169 -6.33 -6.25 -16.99
CA ARG A 169 -5.60 -6.92 -15.91
C ARG A 169 -6.53 -7.72 -15.00
N ASP A 170 -6.03 -8.87 -14.57
CA ASP A 170 -6.65 -9.70 -13.53
C ASP A 170 -6.42 -9.12 -12.13
N GLN A 171 -7.20 -9.60 -11.16
CA GLN A 171 -6.89 -9.41 -9.73
C GLN A 171 -6.18 -10.63 -9.17
N LEU A 172 -5.04 -10.43 -8.51
CA LEU A 172 -4.23 -11.51 -7.95
C LEU A 172 -4.56 -11.72 -6.47
N LEU A 173 -5.04 -12.91 -6.10
CA LEU A 173 -5.19 -13.34 -4.71
C LEU A 173 -4.00 -14.19 -4.29
N VAL A 174 -3.36 -13.83 -3.17
CA VAL A 174 -2.32 -14.63 -2.52
C VAL A 174 -2.69 -14.85 -1.05
N THR A 175 -2.76 -16.10 -0.64
CA THR A 175 -2.99 -16.52 0.74
C THR A 175 -1.70 -17.13 1.29
N GLY A 176 -1.32 -16.76 2.50
CA GLY A 176 -0.09 -17.26 3.12
C GLY A 176 0.05 -16.90 4.58
N TYR A 177 1.12 -17.39 5.20
CA TYR A 177 1.42 -17.13 6.60
C TYR A 177 2.44 -15.99 6.74
N LEU A 178 2.04 -14.87 7.34
CA LEU A 178 2.92 -13.78 7.77
C LEU A 178 3.34 -14.01 9.23
N ASP A 179 4.60 -14.37 9.44
CA ASP A 179 5.16 -14.75 10.74
C ASP A 179 4.26 -15.74 11.51
N GLY A 180 3.74 -16.75 10.79
CA GLY A 180 2.86 -17.80 11.30
C GLY A 180 1.37 -17.46 11.33
N GLU A 181 0.97 -16.26 10.94
CA GLU A 181 -0.42 -15.81 10.93
C GLU A 181 -1.01 -15.83 9.51
N LEU A 182 -2.15 -16.48 9.32
CA LEU A 182 -2.78 -16.58 8.00
C LEU A 182 -3.30 -15.20 7.55
N MET A 183 -2.91 -14.79 6.35
CA MET A 183 -3.29 -13.53 5.73
C MET A 183 -3.61 -13.74 4.25
N HIS A 184 -4.49 -12.87 3.73
CA HIS A 184 -4.87 -12.83 2.33
C HIS A 184 -4.54 -11.46 1.75
N PHE A 185 -3.91 -11.45 0.58
CA PHE A 185 -3.53 -10.25 -0.16
C PHE A 185 -4.20 -10.27 -1.53
N ILE A 186 -4.91 -9.20 -1.87
CA ILE A 186 -5.48 -8.99 -3.21
C ILE A 186 -4.72 -7.83 -3.86
N VAL A 187 -4.03 -8.09 -4.97
CA VAL A 187 -3.31 -7.06 -5.74
C VAL A 187 -4.14 -6.67 -6.97
N ASN A 188 -4.30 -5.36 -7.16
CA ASN A 188 -5.19 -4.79 -8.17
C ASN A 188 -4.46 -3.79 -9.07
N HIS A 189 -4.89 -3.76 -10.34
CA HIS A 189 -4.67 -2.63 -11.24
C HIS A 189 -5.94 -2.44 -12.08
N TRP A 190 -6.84 -1.57 -11.60
CA TRP A 190 -8.17 -1.42 -12.21
C TRP A 190 -8.13 -0.67 -13.55
N PRO A 191 -9.18 -0.78 -14.39
CA PRO A 191 -9.26 -0.07 -15.65
C PRO A 191 -9.02 1.44 -15.50
N SER A 192 -8.16 1.99 -16.36
CA SER A 192 -7.79 3.40 -16.31
C SER A 192 -8.97 4.31 -16.64
N ARG A 193 -8.81 5.62 -16.35
CA ARG A 193 -9.83 6.64 -16.66
C ARG A 193 -9.88 7.03 -18.15
N ARG A 194 -9.69 6.07 -19.07
CA ARG A 194 -9.74 6.31 -20.53
C ARG A 194 -11.13 6.82 -20.93
N GLY A 195 -11.16 7.89 -21.73
CA GLY A 195 -12.41 8.57 -22.09
C GLY A 195 -13.01 9.43 -20.97
N GLY A 196 -12.30 9.58 -19.84
CA GLY A 196 -12.76 10.31 -18.67
C GLY A 196 -13.34 9.41 -17.58
N GLU A 197 -13.41 9.93 -16.36
CA GLU A 197 -13.86 9.19 -15.17
C GLU A 197 -15.25 8.57 -15.37
N ALA A 198 -16.22 9.35 -15.89
CA ALA A 198 -17.60 8.92 -16.03
C ALA A 198 -17.78 7.80 -17.07
N ALA A 199 -17.07 7.87 -18.19
CA ALA A 199 -17.16 6.87 -19.26
C ALA A 199 -16.59 5.51 -18.82
N SER A 200 -15.49 5.54 -18.07
CA SER A 200 -14.76 4.35 -17.61
C SER A 200 -15.24 3.81 -16.26
N ARG A 201 -16.07 4.58 -15.52
CA ARG A 201 -16.60 4.21 -14.19
C ARG A 201 -17.24 2.82 -14.15
N PRO A 202 -18.10 2.38 -15.09
CA PRO A 202 -18.72 1.06 -15.03
C PRO A 202 -17.69 -0.09 -14.99
N SER A 203 -16.54 0.07 -15.65
CA SER A 203 -15.48 -0.94 -15.66
C SER A 203 -14.76 -1.02 -14.30
N ARG A 204 -14.52 0.12 -13.64
CA ARG A 204 -13.95 0.16 -12.28
C ARG A 204 -14.95 -0.32 -11.24
N GLU A 205 -16.23 -0.03 -11.41
CA GLU A 205 -17.29 -0.55 -10.55
C GLU A 205 -17.39 -2.09 -10.64
N LYS A 206 -17.25 -2.67 -11.84
CA LYS A 206 -17.13 -4.12 -12.02
C LYS A 206 -15.87 -4.69 -11.34
N ALA A 207 -14.75 -3.99 -11.43
CA ALA A 207 -13.51 -4.39 -10.75
C ALA A 207 -13.69 -4.41 -9.22
N ALA A 208 -14.33 -3.38 -8.65
CA ALA A 208 -14.68 -3.34 -7.24
C ALA A 208 -15.64 -4.47 -6.83
N ALA A 209 -16.63 -4.78 -7.68
CA ALA A 209 -17.57 -5.88 -7.43
C ALA A 209 -16.87 -7.25 -7.43
N LEU A 210 -15.88 -7.47 -8.32
CA LEU A 210 -15.04 -8.65 -8.30
C LEU A 210 -14.23 -8.74 -6.99
N ASN A 211 -13.72 -7.62 -6.51
CA ASN A 211 -13.00 -7.57 -5.24
C ASN A 211 -13.92 -7.96 -4.05
N VAL A 212 -15.16 -7.46 -4.04
CA VAL A 212 -16.19 -7.89 -3.06
C VAL A 212 -16.42 -9.40 -3.14
N GLN A 213 -16.57 -9.96 -4.34
CA GLN A 213 -16.76 -11.40 -4.52
C GLN A 213 -15.59 -12.21 -3.93
N ILE A 214 -14.34 -11.82 -4.21
CA ILE A 214 -13.15 -12.48 -3.67
C ILE A 214 -13.14 -12.44 -2.14
N ILE A 215 -13.44 -11.28 -1.56
CA ILE A 215 -13.50 -11.10 -0.10
C ILE A 215 -14.56 -12.01 0.52
N GLU A 216 -15.77 -12.05 -0.05
CA GLU A 216 -16.87 -12.85 0.46
C GLU A 216 -16.61 -14.36 0.30
N ASP A 217 -15.97 -14.78 -0.79
CA ASP A 217 -15.58 -16.18 -0.99
C ASP A 217 -14.59 -16.66 0.08
N ILE A 218 -13.61 -15.83 0.46
CA ILE A 218 -12.69 -16.14 1.57
C ILE A 218 -13.47 -16.23 2.89
N ARG A 219 -14.35 -15.25 3.15
CA ARG A 219 -15.14 -15.16 4.40
C ARG A 219 -16.10 -16.31 4.63
N ARG A 220 -16.58 -16.96 3.56
CA ARG A 220 -17.39 -18.18 3.68
C ARG A 220 -16.67 -19.29 4.43
N THR A 221 -15.33 -19.33 4.33
CA THR A 221 -14.49 -20.33 5.00
C THR A 221 -13.92 -19.80 6.32
N ASP A 222 -13.57 -18.52 6.39
CA ASP A 222 -13.09 -17.85 7.60
C ASP A 222 -13.73 -16.46 7.75
N PRO A 223 -14.82 -16.34 8.53
CA PRO A 223 -15.51 -15.07 8.75
C PRO A 223 -14.62 -13.97 9.37
N LYS A 224 -13.49 -14.34 10.00
CA LYS A 224 -12.54 -13.41 10.63
C LYS A 224 -11.25 -13.27 9.82
N ALA A 225 -11.27 -13.66 8.54
CA ALA A 225 -10.12 -13.56 7.65
C ALA A 225 -9.55 -12.13 7.61
N LYS A 226 -8.23 -12.04 7.79
CA LYS A 226 -7.45 -10.81 7.60
C LYS A 226 -7.12 -10.69 6.12
N ILE A 227 -7.90 -9.87 5.43
CA ILE A 227 -7.80 -9.65 3.99
C ILE A 227 -7.36 -8.21 3.77
N ILE A 228 -6.24 -8.04 3.07
CA ILE A 228 -5.69 -6.76 2.65
C ILE A 228 -5.80 -6.69 1.13
N SER A 229 -6.50 -5.69 0.62
CA SER A 229 -6.56 -5.40 -0.81
C SER A 229 -5.75 -4.14 -1.09
N MET A 230 -4.91 -4.18 -2.11
CA MET A 230 -3.99 -3.11 -2.47
C MET A 230 -3.90 -2.96 -3.97
N GLY A 231 -3.63 -1.75 -4.45
CA GLY A 231 -3.51 -1.55 -5.90
C GLY A 231 -3.57 -0.11 -6.35
N ASP A 232 -3.26 0.09 -7.62
CA ASP A 232 -3.70 1.24 -8.39
C ASP A 232 -5.15 0.99 -8.79
N LEU A 233 -6.06 1.65 -8.06
CA LEU A 233 -7.50 1.49 -8.27
C LEU A 233 -8.03 2.38 -9.40
N ASN A 234 -7.22 3.30 -9.93
CA ASN A 234 -7.66 4.33 -10.88
C ASN A 234 -8.91 5.12 -10.41
N ASP A 235 -9.18 5.08 -9.11
CA ASP A 235 -10.27 5.76 -8.43
C ASP A 235 -9.76 6.35 -7.12
N ASP A 236 -10.24 7.54 -6.78
CA ASP A 236 -10.01 8.17 -5.49
C ASP A 236 -10.85 7.46 -4.42
N PRO A 237 -10.48 7.54 -3.13
CA PRO A 237 -11.17 6.83 -2.05
C PRO A 237 -12.68 7.15 -1.92
N ILE A 238 -13.11 8.28 -2.49
CA ILE A 238 -14.48 8.78 -2.45
C ILE A 238 -15.34 8.34 -3.65
N ASN A 239 -14.76 7.68 -4.66
CA ASN A 239 -15.50 7.24 -5.84
C ASN A 239 -16.49 6.11 -5.52
N SER A 240 -17.45 5.87 -6.42
CA SER A 240 -18.54 4.92 -6.20
C SER A 240 -18.08 3.46 -6.06
N SER A 241 -17.00 3.08 -6.75
CA SER A 241 -16.33 1.79 -6.60
C SER A 241 -15.96 1.51 -5.14
N LEU A 242 -15.42 2.51 -4.43
CA LEU A 242 -15.04 2.41 -3.02
C LEU A 242 -16.24 2.59 -2.09
N LYS A 243 -17.03 3.66 -2.28
CA LYS A 243 -18.07 4.06 -1.32
C LYS A 243 -19.40 3.33 -1.48
N LYS A 244 -19.80 2.98 -2.70
CA LYS A 244 -21.10 2.33 -2.97
C LYS A 244 -20.97 0.81 -3.09
N ILE A 245 -19.90 0.34 -3.73
CA ILE A 245 -19.72 -1.09 -4.02
C ILE A 245 -18.95 -1.78 -2.90
N LEU A 246 -17.70 -1.39 -2.65
CA LEU A 246 -16.90 -1.93 -1.54
C LEU A 246 -17.41 -1.48 -0.17
N LYS A 247 -18.08 -0.32 -0.11
CA LYS A 247 -18.62 0.29 1.12
C LYS A 247 -17.54 0.48 2.19
N THR A 248 -16.39 1.00 1.78
CA THR A 248 -15.29 1.28 2.69
C THR A 248 -15.63 2.42 3.66
N GLU A 249 -15.20 2.28 4.91
CA GLU A 249 -15.31 3.31 5.95
C GLU A 249 -13.95 3.97 6.18
N ASP A 250 -13.95 5.29 6.41
CA ASP A 250 -12.78 6.12 6.66
C ASP A 250 -12.44 6.26 8.16
N GLU A 251 -13.44 6.09 9.02
CA GLU A 251 -13.29 6.14 10.48
C GLU A 251 -13.35 4.74 11.09
N ARG A 252 -12.32 4.36 11.87
CA ARG A 252 -12.22 3.03 12.50
C ARG A 252 -13.47 2.63 13.30
N LYS A 253 -14.11 3.59 13.99
CA LYS A 253 -15.32 3.37 14.80
C LYS A 253 -16.59 3.12 13.98
N LYS A 254 -16.62 3.50 12.70
CA LYS A 254 -17.76 3.26 11.79
C LYS A 254 -17.69 1.89 11.15
N VAL A 255 -16.50 1.28 11.13
CA VAL A 255 -16.28 -0.06 10.59
C VAL A 255 -17.02 -1.08 11.45
N LYS A 256 -18.10 -1.63 10.90
CA LYS A 256 -18.86 -2.71 11.53
C LYS A 256 -18.07 -4.03 11.47
N ASP A 257 -18.52 -5.03 12.22
CA ASP A 257 -17.99 -6.39 12.05
C ASP A 257 -18.22 -6.87 10.62
N GLY A 258 -17.22 -7.51 10.02
CA GLY A 258 -17.19 -7.79 8.57
C GLY A 258 -17.07 -6.56 7.67
N GLY A 259 -16.92 -5.35 8.20
CA GLY A 259 -16.71 -4.13 7.41
C GLY A 259 -15.33 -4.05 6.76
N ILE A 260 -15.15 -3.06 5.89
CA ILE A 260 -13.88 -2.74 5.23
C ILE A 260 -13.46 -1.33 5.64
N TYR A 261 -12.22 -1.20 6.06
CA TYR A 261 -11.61 0.07 6.45
C TYR A 261 -10.63 0.54 5.38
N ASN A 262 -10.71 1.81 5.00
CA ASN A 262 -9.80 2.45 4.06
C ASN A 262 -9.14 3.69 4.69
N PRO A 263 -7.89 3.58 5.17
CA PRO A 263 -7.19 4.71 5.79
C PRO A 263 -6.80 5.82 4.81
N PHE A 264 -6.90 5.60 3.49
CA PHE A 264 -6.50 6.58 2.48
C PHE A 264 -7.58 7.63 2.22
N GLU A 265 -8.83 7.41 2.63
CA GLU A 265 -9.90 8.40 2.47
C GLU A 265 -9.65 9.65 3.33
N GLU A 266 -9.23 9.48 4.59
CA GLU A 266 -8.84 10.61 5.46
C GLU A 266 -7.64 11.38 4.86
N MET A 267 -6.67 10.67 4.28
CA MET A 267 -5.52 11.30 3.61
C MET A 267 -5.95 12.12 2.40
N PHE A 268 -6.84 11.59 1.57
CA PHE A 268 -7.39 12.30 0.42
C PHE A 268 -8.14 13.57 0.84
N GLN A 269 -8.97 13.50 1.89
CA GLN A 269 -9.68 14.67 2.43
C GLN A 269 -8.72 15.77 2.93
N ARG A 270 -7.50 15.40 3.35
CA ARG A 270 -6.43 16.32 3.75
C ARG A 270 -5.60 16.84 2.57
N GLY A 271 -5.94 16.48 1.33
CA GLY A 271 -5.26 16.91 0.11
C GLY A 271 -4.02 16.09 -0.25
N LEU A 272 -3.80 14.94 0.40
CA LEU A 272 -2.73 14.03 0.01
C LEU A 272 -3.13 13.24 -1.24
N ASN A 273 -2.13 12.86 -2.04
CA ASN A 273 -2.30 12.24 -3.34
C ASN A 273 -1.14 11.27 -3.60
N THR A 274 -1.34 10.37 -4.55
CA THR A 274 -0.33 9.43 -5.03
C THR A 274 0.13 9.76 -6.44
N LEU A 275 -0.62 10.55 -7.20
CA LEU A 275 -0.26 10.98 -8.54
C LEU A 275 -0.90 12.32 -8.91
N GLY A 276 -0.45 12.87 -10.03
CA GLY A 276 -1.04 14.08 -10.62
C GLY A 276 -1.19 13.98 -12.14
N TYR A 277 -2.37 14.34 -12.63
CA TYR A 277 -2.71 14.34 -14.07
C TYR A 277 -3.62 15.51 -14.44
N ARG A 278 -3.19 16.32 -15.42
CA ARG A 278 -3.93 17.51 -15.92
C ARG A 278 -4.45 18.40 -14.79
N ASP A 279 -3.55 18.83 -13.91
CA ASP A 279 -3.83 19.68 -12.75
C ASP A 279 -4.78 19.08 -11.69
N ASN A 280 -5.15 17.81 -11.83
CA ASN A 280 -5.83 17.06 -10.79
C ASN A 280 -4.82 16.22 -10.02
N ILE A 281 -4.84 16.35 -8.69
CA ILE A 281 -4.16 15.44 -7.78
C ILE A 281 -5.11 14.31 -7.41
N ASN A 282 -4.64 13.08 -7.54
CA ASN A 282 -5.44 11.88 -7.34
C ASN A 282 -4.79 10.94 -6.34
N LEU A 283 -5.61 10.16 -5.63
CA LEU A 283 -5.15 9.12 -4.71
C LEU A 283 -5.68 7.77 -5.21
N PHE A 284 -5.04 7.25 -6.26
CA PHE A 284 -5.44 5.97 -6.86
C PHE A 284 -4.81 4.77 -6.17
N ASP A 285 -3.59 4.92 -5.67
CA ASP A 285 -2.85 3.86 -4.99
C ASP A 285 -3.33 3.75 -3.55
N GLN A 286 -4.01 2.66 -3.22
CA GLN A 286 -4.68 2.50 -1.94
C GLN A 286 -4.43 1.12 -1.35
N ILE A 287 -4.46 1.03 -0.01
CA ILE A 287 -4.49 -0.23 0.74
C ILE A 287 -5.68 -0.17 1.70
N PHE A 288 -6.67 -1.05 1.50
CA PHE A 288 -7.82 -1.20 2.38
C PHE A 288 -7.92 -2.64 2.87
N PHE A 289 -8.62 -2.85 3.99
CA PHE A 289 -8.61 -4.16 4.63
C PHE A 289 -9.84 -4.41 5.50
N THR A 290 -10.07 -5.69 5.80
CA THR A 290 -11.21 -6.14 6.59
C THR A 290 -11.07 -5.81 8.08
N SER A 291 -12.21 -5.65 8.76
CA SER A 291 -12.30 -5.31 10.19
C SER A 291 -11.46 -6.17 11.15
N PRO A 292 -11.12 -7.46 10.90
CA PRO A 292 -10.26 -8.24 11.78
C PRO A 292 -8.84 -7.69 11.95
N LEU A 293 -8.37 -6.80 11.08
CA LEU A 293 -7.10 -6.09 11.27
C LEU A 293 -7.23 -4.88 12.21
N LEU A 294 -8.44 -4.45 12.55
CA LEU A 294 -8.66 -3.43 13.58
C LEU A 294 -8.74 -4.07 14.97
N THR A 295 -8.46 -3.26 15.99
CA THR A 295 -8.66 -3.62 17.40
C THR A 295 -9.30 -2.46 18.14
N SER A 296 -10.34 -2.74 18.92
CA SER A 296 -10.97 -1.78 19.85
C SER A 296 -10.60 -2.06 21.31
N THR A 297 -10.03 -3.24 21.58
CA THR A 297 -9.65 -3.72 22.92
C THR A 297 -8.17 -3.53 23.23
N ASN A 298 -7.39 -3.00 22.28
CA ASN A 298 -5.92 -2.98 22.32
C ASN A 298 -5.30 -4.39 22.47
N ASP A 299 -5.99 -5.42 21.99
CA ASP A 299 -5.41 -6.75 21.84
C ASP A 299 -4.49 -6.82 20.60
N TYR A 300 -3.20 -6.98 20.87
CA TYR A 300 -2.12 -7.11 19.90
C TYR A 300 -1.49 -8.52 19.90
N SER A 301 -2.20 -9.54 20.39
CA SER A 301 -1.74 -10.95 20.32
C SER A 301 -1.58 -11.48 18.88
N THR A 302 -2.23 -10.81 17.93
CA THR A 302 -2.11 -11.03 16.48
C THR A 302 -1.89 -9.69 15.77
N TYR A 303 -1.53 -9.68 14.49
CA TYR A 303 -1.29 -8.44 13.76
C TYR A 303 -2.53 -7.55 13.70
N ARG A 304 -2.36 -6.28 14.08
CA ARG A 304 -3.36 -5.22 13.95
C ARG A 304 -2.81 -4.05 13.17
N PHE A 305 -3.67 -3.33 12.48
CA PHE A 305 -3.33 -2.11 11.78
C PHE A 305 -2.92 -1.00 12.77
N TYR A 306 -1.73 -0.46 12.55
CA TYR A 306 -1.20 0.66 13.32
C TYR A 306 -1.40 2.00 12.60
N LYS A 307 -0.74 2.18 11.45
CA LYS A 307 -0.80 3.43 10.66
C LYS A 307 -0.66 3.12 9.17
N ALA A 308 -1.17 4.03 8.33
CA ALA A 308 -0.93 4.05 6.90
C ALA A 308 -0.02 5.23 6.53
N GLY A 309 0.56 5.21 5.34
CA GLY A 309 1.33 6.32 4.79
C GLY A 309 1.47 6.28 3.28
N ILE A 310 1.77 7.45 2.71
CA ILE A 310 2.24 7.62 1.33
C ILE A 310 3.74 7.91 1.43
N TYR A 311 4.56 7.16 0.72
CA TYR A 311 6.01 7.32 0.72
C TYR A 311 6.44 8.22 -0.43
N ASN A 312 6.76 9.47 -0.09
CA ASN A 312 7.08 10.55 -1.01
C ASN A 312 8.32 11.36 -0.56
N PRO A 313 9.50 10.73 -0.37
CA PRO A 313 10.71 11.47 -0.04
C PRO A 313 11.05 12.50 -1.11
N SER A 314 11.81 13.54 -0.76
CA SER A 314 12.10 14.67 -1.65
C SER A 314 12.77 14.32 -2.98
N TYR A 315 13.38 13.13 -3.09
CA TYR A 315 14.04 12.66 -4.31
C TYR A 315 13.10 11.98 -5.31
N VAL A 316 11.91 11.53 -4.90
CA VAL A 316 10.88 10.98 -5.82
C VAL A 316 9.88 12.05 -6.27
N ILE A 317 10.07 13.30 -5.85
CA ILE A 317 9.20 14.43 -6.19
C ILE A 317 9.89 15.28 -7.25
N ASN A 318 9.19 15.62 -8.31
CA ASN A 318 9.70 16.56 -9.29
C ASN A 318 9.79 17.98 -8.67
N LYS A 319 10.97 18.59 -8.74
CA LYS A 319 11.29 19.84 -8.05
C LYS A 319 11.00 21.09 -8.88
N GLU A 320 10.90 20.94 -10.19
CA GLU A 320 10.93 22.05 -11.14
C GLU A 320 9.92 21.88 -12.30
N GLY A 321 9.70 22.97 -13.03
CA GLY A 321 8.83 23.00 -14.21
C GLY A 321 7.34 22.85 -13.90
N GLN A 322 6.56 22.60 -14.95
CA GLN A 322 5.10 22.52 -14.87
C GLN A 322 4.58 21.38 -13.97
N TYR A 323 5.38 20.32 -13.75
CA TYR A 323 5.01 19.18 -12.91
C TYR A 323 5.63 19.27 -11.50
N LYS A 324 6.00 20.47 -11.03
CA LYS A 324 6.57 20.64 -9.69
C LYS A 324 5.61 20.12 -8.62
N GLY A 325 6.12 19.29 -7.71
CA GLY A 325 5.35 18.65 -6.63
C GLY A 325 4.72 17.30 -7.02
N TYR A 326 4.76 16.91 -8.29
CA TYR A 326 4.23 15.63 -8.76
C TYR A 326 5.27 14.52 -8.54
N PRO A 327 4.87 13.24 -8.57
CA PRO A 327 5.84 12.15 -8.66
C PRO A 327 6.80 12.36 -9.84
N TYR A 328 8.08 12.11 -9.59
CA TYR A 328 9.11 12.22 -10.59
C TYR A 328 9.06 10.99 -11.49
N ARG A 329 8.30 11.12 -12.59
CA ARG A 329 8.11 10.09 -13.62
C ARG A 329 9.38 9.73 -14.38
N SER A 330 9.47 8.49 -14.80
CA SER A 330 10.56 7.92 -15.61
C SER A 330 10.60 8.57 -16.98
N TYR A 331 9.44 8.78 -17.60
CA TYR A 331 9.32 9.31 -18.95
C TYR A 331 8.46 10.57 -19.01
N SER A 332 8.92 11.57 -19.77
CA SER A 332 8.13 12.73 -20.15
C SER A 332 7.93 12.68 -21.66
N PHE A 333 6.71 12.30 -22.08
CA PHE A 333 6.45 11.87 -23.46
C PHE A 333 7.44 10.75 -23.84
N SER A 334 8.11 10.85 -24.98
CA SER A 334 9.09 9.87 -25.46
C SER A 334 10.51 10.06 -24.90
N THR A 335 10.73 11.01 -23.98
CA THR A 335 12.05 11.30 -23.44
C THR A 335 12.22 10.75 -22.03
N TYR A 336 13.29 9.99 -21.82
CA TYR A 336 13.66 9.52 -20.48
C TYR A 336 14.00 10.71 -19.59
N ALA A 337 13.16 10.97 -18.60
CA ALA A 337 13.27 12.08 -17.67
C ALA A 337 14.18 11.76 -16.48
N GLY A 338 14.52 10.49 -16.27
CA GLY A 338 15.38 10.06 -15.17
C GLY A 338 14.66 10.02 -13.82
N GLY A 339 13.32 9.94 -13.79
CA GLY A 339 12.55 9.71 -12.58
C GLY A 339 12.46 8.24 -12.15
N TYR A 340 11.53 7.98 -11.22
CA TYR A 340 11.33 6.72 -10.50
C TYR A 340 10.01 6.03 -10.89
N SER A 341 8.91 6.77 -10.77
CA SER A 341 7.53 6.35 -11.07
C SER A 341 6.69 7.62 -11.18
N ASP A 342 5.65 7.62 -12.02
CA ASP A 342 4.63 8.66 -12.02
C ASP A 342 3.62 8.52 -10.87
N HIS A 343 3.84 7.55 -9.96
CA HIS A 343 3.11 7.32 -8.73
C HIS A 343 4.03 7.39 -7.49
N PHE A 344 3.48 7.85 -6.36
CA PHE A 344 4.05 7.60 -5.04
C PHE A 344 3.58 6.25 -4.52
N SER A 345 4.47 5.52 -3.84
CA SER A 345 4.11 4.25 -3.20
C SER A 345 3.30 4.49 -1.92
N VAL A 346 2.50 3.49 -1.55
CA VAL A 346 1.67 3.51 -0.35
C VAL A 346 1.96 2.32 0.55
N TYR A 347 1.75 2.48 1.85
CA TYR A 347 2.04 1.42 2.81
C TYR A 347 1.17 1.48 4.05
N ILE A 348 1.09 0.34 4.74
CA ILE A 348 0.56 0.22 6.09
C ILE A 348 1.58 -0.46 6.99
N HIS A 349 1.55 -0.11 8.28
CA HIS A 349 2.22 -0.87 9.32
C HIS A 349 1.23 -1.72 10.09
N LEU A 350 1.60 -2.98 10.26
CA LEU A 350 0.95 -3.91 11.16
C LEU A 350 1.82 -4.10 12.40
N ILE A 351 1.19 -4.16 13.57
CA ILE A 351 1.85 -4.39 14.85
C ILE A 351 1.24 -5.58 15.59
N ARG A 352 2.08 -6.34 16.28
CA ARG A 352 1.68 -7.33 17.28
C ARG A 352 2.69 -7.36 18.42
N GLU A 353 2.29 -7.84 19.58
CA GLU A 353 3.19 -8.10 20.71
C GLU A 353 4.14 -9.25 20.35
N LEU A 354 5.42 -9.08 20.68
CA LEU A 354 6.38 -10.19 20.67
C LEU A 354 6.00 -11.17 21.79
N LYS A 355 6.05 -12.46 21.48
CA LYS A 355 5.85 -13.54 22.45
C LYS A 355 7.13 -13.87 23.18
#